data_AF-K3ZZW5-F1
#
_entry.id   AF-K3ZZW5-F1
#
_cell.length_a   1.000
_cell.length_b   1.000
_cell.length_c   1.000
_cell.angle_alpha   90.00
_cell.angle_beta   90.00
_cell.angle_gamma   90.00
#
_symmetry.space_group_name_H-M   'P 1'
#
loop_
_entity.id
_entity.type
_entity.pdbx_description
1 polymer ?
#
loop_
_entity_poly.entity_id
_entity_poly.type
_entity_poly.pdbx_seq_one_letter_code
_entity_poly.pdbx_strand_id
1 'polypeptide(L)'
;TAGAGKKKKVVKKKLPEAHIDDVEERLYTIKDIPEDDLAKYYSQEFRDIYGAEKVIAHKIAAYQRALLAQYDALGFAEDETEVSDEEELTDDKDKVEAAN
;
A
#
# COMPACT_ATOMS: atom_id res chain seq x y z
N THR A 1 26.77 -26.58 -2.87
CA THR A 1 26.77 -25.11 -2.91
C THR A 1 25.57 -24.62 -2.11
N ALA A 2 25.79 -24.18 -0.87
CA ALA A 2 24.72 -23.61 -0.06
C ALA A 2 24.48 -22.18 -0.58
N GLY A 3 23.39 -21.97 -1.31
CA GLY A 3 22.98 -20.63 -1.71
C GLY A 3 22.64 -19.84 -0.45
N ALA A 4 23.48 -18.86 -0.12
CA ALA A 4 23.15 -17.89 0.91
C ALA A 4 21.88 -17.18 0.46
N GLY A 5 20.73 -17.54 1.05
CA GLY A 5 19.47 -16.88 0.78
C GLY A 5 19.62 -15.39 1.08
N LYS A 6 19.45 -14.55 0.06
CA LYS A 6 19.44 -13.08 0.21
C LYS A 6 18.39 -12.72 1.26
N LYS A 7 18.78 -11.92 2.25
CA LYS A 7 17.89 -11.48 3.31
C LYS A 7 17.05 -10.33 2.76
N LYS A 8 15.74 -10.52 2.68
CA LYS A 8 14.81 -9.44 2.35
C LYS A 8 14.86 -8.39 3.46
N LYS A 9 15.18 -7.15 3.11
CA LYS A 9 15.21 -6.03 4.05
C LYS A 9 13.90 -5.26 3.92
N VAL A 10 13.21 -5.07 5.04
CA VAL A 10 12.01 -4.21 5.08
C VAL A 10 12.42 -2.86 5.63
N VAL A 11 12.10 -1.80 4.90
CA VAL A 11 12.31 -0.41 5.33
C VAL A 11 10.95 0.16 5.72
N LYS A 12 10.88 0.75 6.92
CA LYS A 12 9.69 1.46 7.38
C LYS A 12 9.89 2.95 7.20
N LYS A 13 8.91 3.62 6.59
CA LYS A 13 8.93 5.06 6.39
C LYS A 13 7.67 5.68 6.98
N LYS A 14 7.82 6.66 7.86
CA LYS A 14 6.69 7.43 8.37
C LYS A 14 6.02 8.18 7.23
N LEU A 15 4.70 8.09 7.19
CA LEU A 15 3.89 8.84 6.23
C LEU A 15 3.65 10.26 6.74
N PRO A 16 3.63 11.27 5.85
CA PRO A 16 3.22 12.61 6.19
C PRO A 16 1.77 12.62 6.71
N GLU A 17 1.47 13.47 7.70
CA GLU A 17 0.12 13.63 8.24
C GLU A 17 -0.91 13.98 7.16
N ALA A 18 -0.56 14.89 6.23
CA ALA A 18 -1.40 15.24 5.10
C ALA A 18 -1.78 14.05 4.19
N HIS A 19 -0.97 12.98 4.18
CA HIS A 19 -1.33 11.76 3.47
C HIS A 19 -2.37 10.94 4.24
N ILE A 20 -2.29 10.91 5.57
CA ILE A 20 -3.27 10.26 6.42
C ILE A 20 -4.62 10.98 6.34
N ASP A 21 -4.60 12.31 6.35
CA ASP A 21 -5.80 13.12 6.14
C ASP A 21 -6.49 12.80 4.80
N ASP A 22 -5.72 12.70 3.70
CA ASP A 22 -6.27 12.32 2.39
C ASP A 22 -6.85 10.90 2.40
N VAL A 23 -6.20 9.95 3.09
CA VAL A 23 -6.71 8.58 3.25
C VAL A 23 -8.01 8.57 4.07
N GLU A 24 -8.12 9.38 5.12
CA GLU A 24 -9.33 9.50 5.94
C GLU A 24 -10.49 10.09 5.14
N GLU A 25 -10.23 11.16 4.38
CA GLU A 25 -11.23 11.81 3.53
C GLU A 25 -11.67 10.92 2.35
N ARG A 26 -10.75 10.08 1.83
CA ARG A 26 -10.93 9.36 0.56
C ARG A 26 -10.51 7.91 0.65
N LEU A 27 -11.16 7.16 1.54
CA LEU A 27 -11.05 5.71 1.55
C LEU A 27 -11.42 5.12 0.18
N TYR A 28 -10.52 4.30 -0.35
CA TYR A 28 -10.69 3.65 -1.62
C TYR A 28 -11.88 2.70 -1.55
N THR A 29 -12.79 2.86 -2.50
CA THR A 29 -13.98 2.02 -2.64
C THR A 29 -14.23 1.70 -4.10
N ILE A 30 -14.77 0.51 -4.34
CA ILE A 30 -15.31 0.13 -5.65
C ILE A 30 -16.83 0.07 -5.53
N LYS A 31 -17.52 0.45 -6.61
CA LYS A 31 -18.98 0.32 -6.65
C LYS A 31 -19.36 -1.15 -6.54
N ASP A 32 -20.15 -1.48 -5.53
CA ASP A 32 -20.70 -2.82 -5.38
C ASP A 32 -21.84 -3.00 -6.38
N ILE A 33 -21.76 -4.08 -7.16
CA ILE A 33 -22.80 -4.48 -8.10
C ILE A 33 -23.36 -5.80 -7.56
N PRO A 34 -24.68 -5.90 -7.30
CA PRO A 34 -25.29 -7.13 -6.82
C PRO A 34 -24.96 -8.31 -7.72
N GLU A 35 -24.69 -9.49 -7.13
CA GLU A 35 -24.32 -10.68 -7.89
C GLU A 35 -25.37 -11.07 -8.93
N ASP A 36 -26.66 -10.94 -8.57
CA ASP A 36 -27.78 -11.19 -9.49
C ASP A 36 -27.76 -10.25 -10.70
N ASP A 37 -27.43 -8.98 -10.50
CA ASP A 37 -27.33 -8.00 -11.59
C ASP A 37 -26.08 -8.25 -12.43
N LEU A 38 -24.96 -8.60 -11.80
CA LEU A 38 -23.72 -9.00 -12.47
C LEU A 38 -23.97 -10.19 -13.40
N ALA A 39 -24.72 -11.18 -12.90
CA ALA A 39 -25.08 -12.40 -13.62
C ALA A 39 -26.11 -12.17 -14.75
N LYS A 40 -26.98 -11.17 -14.60
CA LYS A 40 -28.08 -10.91 -15.53
C LYS A 40 -27.72 -9.94 -16.65
N TYR A 41 -26.93 -8.91 -16.37
CA TYR A 41 -26.77 -7.76 -17.26
C TYR A 41 -25.37 -7.65 -17.89
N TYR A 42 -24.37 -8.36 -17.36
CA TYR A 42 -22.98 -8.19 -17.78
C TYR A 42 -22.40 -9.45 -18.42
N SER A 43 -21.46 -9.27 -19.36
CA SER A 43 -20.73 -10.36 -20.00
C SER A 43 -19.79 -11.07 -19.02
N GLN A 44 -19.40 -12.31 -19.34
CA GLN A 44 -18.41 -13.04 -18.52
C GLN A 44 -17.09 -12.26 -18.40
N GLU A 45 -16.62 -11.67 -19.49
CA GLU A 45 -15.41 -10.84 -19.51
C GLU A 45 -15.49 -9.67 -18.51
N PHE A 46 -16.63 -8.98 -18.44
CA PHE A 46 -16.84 -7.92 -17.46
C PHE A 46 -16.81 -8.45 -16.03
N ARG A 47 -17.42 -9.62 -15.76
CA ARG A 47 -17.43 -10.23 -14.42
C ARG A 47 -16.03 -10.59 -13.96
N ASP A 48 -15.20 -11.10 -14.87
CA ASP A 48 -13.82 -11.49 -14.58
C ASP A 48 -12.97 -10.26 -14.22
N ILE A 49 -13.08 -9.18 -15.02
CA ILE A 49 -12.41 -7.89 -14.74
C ILE A 49 -12.91 -7.30 -13.42
N TYR A 50 -14.22 -7.21 -13.25
CA TYR A 50 -14.84 -6.67 -12.03
C TYR A 50 -14.41 -7.45 -10.79
N GLY A 51 -14.35 -8.79 -10.86
CA GLY A 51 -13.87 -9.63 -9.78
C GLY A 51 -12.42 -9.33 -9.41
N ALA A 52 -11.52 -9.19 -10.40
CA ALA A 52 -10.12 -8.83 -10.17
C ALA A 52 -9.98 -7.42 -9.55
N GLU A 53 -10.70 -6.44 -10.08
CA GLU A 53 -10.71 -5.07 -9.56
C GLU A 53 -11.24 -5.02 -8.13
N LYS A 54 -12.30 -5.77 -7.83
CA LYS A 54 -12.88 -5.87 -6.48
C LYS A 54 -11.86 -6.41 -5.47
N VAL A 55 -11.10 -7.43 -5.85
CA VAL A 55 -10.02 -7.96 -4.99
C VAL A 55 -8.94 -6.92 -4.73
N ILE A 56 -8.52 -6.17 -5.75
CA ILE A 56 -7.53 -5.09 -5.60
C ILE A 56 -8.08 -3.98 -4.71
N ALA A 57 -9.33 -3.57 -4.93
CA ALA A 57 -10.01 -2.56 -4.14
C ALA A 57 -10.07 -2.93 -2.65
N HIS A 58 -10.40 -4.19 -2.35
CA HIS A 58 -10.40 -4.67 -0.97
C HIS A 58 -9.01 -4.64 -0.32
N LYS A 59 -7.95 -4.95 -1.07
CA LYS A 59 -6.58 -4.86 -0.56
C LYS A 59 -6.17 -3.41 -0.27
N ILE A 60 -6.47 -2.48 -1.18
CA ILE A 60 -6.17 -1.05 -0.99
C ILE A 60 -6.93 -0.52 0.23
N ALA A 61 -8.24 -0.81 0.33
CA ALA A 61 -9.06 -0.37 1.45
C ALA A 61 -8.60 -0.97 2.79
N ALA A 62 -8.17 -2.23 2.81
CA ALA A 62 -7.63 -2.86 4.01
C ALA A 62 -6.32 -2.21 4.45
N TYR A 63 -5.42 -1.93 3.49
CA TYR A 63 -4.17 -1.21 3.74
C TYR A 63 -4.43 0.19 4.31
N GLN A 64 -5.28 0.98 3.67
CA GLN A 64 -5.64 2.32 4.15
C GLN A 64 -6.25 2.30 5.56
N ARG A 65 -7.14 1.36 5.86
CA ARG A 65 -7.68 1.19 7.21
C ARG A 65 -6.60 0.82 8.23
N ALA A 66 -5.60 0.04 7.84
CA ALA A 66 -4.48 -0.28 8.71
C ALA A 66 -3.63 0.96 9.01
N LEU A 67 -3.40 1.85 8.03
CA LEU A 67 -2.72 3.13 8.24
C LEU A 67 -3.48 4.02 9.21
N LEU A 68 -4.79 4.19 9.03
CA LEU A 68 -5.63 4.99 9.93
C LEU A 68 -5.60 4.42 11.35
N ALA A 69 -5.77 3.10 11.50
CA ALA A 69 -5.72 2.45 12.81
C ALA A 69 -4.35 2.61 13.50
N GLN A 70 -3.25 2.59 12.73
CA GLN A 70 -1.92 2.85 13.26
C GLN A 70 -1.78 4.30 13.72
N TYR A 71 -2.26 5.25 12.91
CA TYR A 71 -2.24 6.67 13.22
C TYR A 71 -3.06 6.98 14.49
N ASP A 72 -4.27 6.45 14.60
CA ASP A 72 -5.13 6.61 15.79
C ASP A 72 -4.47 6.09 17.07
N ALA A 73 -3.69 5.01 16.96
CA ALA A 73 -3.04 4.38 18.10
C ALA A 73 -1.71 5.04 18.50
N LEU A 74 -0.93 5.55 17.54
CA LEU A 74 0.47 5.96 17.73
C LEU A 74 0.73 7.45 17.45
N GLY A 75 -0.21 8.16 16.83
CA GLY A 75 -0.03 9.51 16.31
C GLY A 75 0.81 9.59 15.03
N PHE A 76 1.10 8.45 14.39
CA PHE A 76 1.77 8.36 13.10
C PHE A 76 1.47 7.00 12.44
N ALA A 77 1.58 6.93 11.12
CA ALA A 77 1.54 5.66 10.38
C ALA A 77 2.85 5.46 9.60
N GLU A 78 3.19 4.20 9.35
CA GLU A 78 4.39 3.82 8.61
C GLU A 78 4.01 2.96 7.41
N ASP A 79 4.62 3.26 6.27
CA ASP A 79 4.60 2.38 5.11
C ASP A 79 5.81 1.45 5.14
N GLU A 80 5.60 0.18 4.79
CA GLU A 80 6.64 -0.84 4.76
C GLU A 80 6.96 -1.22 3.31
N THR A 81 8.17 -0.90 2.86
CA THR A 81 8.65 -1.31 1.54
C THR A 81 9.69 -2.43 1.69
N GLU A 82 9.47 -3.55 1.01
CA GLU A 82 10.49 -4.60 0.87
C GLU A 82 11.53 -4.14 -0.15
N VAL A 83 12.77 -3.96 0.28
CA VAL A 83 13.91 -3.63 -0.57
C VAL A 83 14.74 -4.90 -0.77
N SER A 84 15.01 -5.22 -2.04
CA SER A 84 15.98 -6.25 -2.40
C SER A 84 17.37 -5.61 -2.51
N ASP A 85 18.42 -6.29 -2.06
CA ASP A 85 19.83 -5.79 -2.08
C ASP A 85 20.34 -5.36 -3.47
N GLU A 86 19.57 -5.57 -4.54
CA GLU A 86 19.89 -5.12 -5.91
C GLU A 86 19.46 -3.68 -6.21
N GLU A 87 18.68 -3.03 -5.33
CA GLU A 87 18.20 -1.65 -5.48
C GLU A 87 18.74 -0.71 -4.38
N GLU A 88 19.96 -0.95 -3.90
CA GLU A 88 20.67 0.02 -3.05
C GLU A 88 21.20 1.18 -3.91
N LEU A 89 20.27 1.94 -4.51
CA LEU A 89 20.58 3.29 -4.97
C LEU A 89 20.68 4.16 -3.72
N THR A 90 21.93 4.48 -3.38
CA THR A 90 22.37 5.39 -2.34
C THR A 90 21.53 6.68 -2.33
N ASP A 91 20.56 6.79 -1.43
CA ASP A 91 20.03 8.09 -0.98
C ASP A 91 20.82 8.51 0.27
N ASP A 92 22.14 8.68 0.09
CA ASP A 92 22.98 9.45 1.00
C ASP A 92 22.72 10.94 0.74
N LYS A 93 21.53 11.40 1.12
CA LYS A 93 21.27 12.83 1.37
C LYS A 93 21.02 12.98 2.86
N ASP A 94 22.12 13.26 3.57
CA ASP A 94 22.20 14.08 4.79
C ASP A 94 23.23 13.55 5.80
N LYS A 95 24.51 13.61 5.41
CA LYS A 95 25.66 13.90 6.29
C LYS A 95 26.64 14.68 5.39
N VAL A 96 26.98 15.94 5.63
CA VAL A 96 27.77 16.52 6.75
C VAL A 96 27.42 18.02 6.77
N GLU A 97 26.79 18.54 7.82
CA GLU A 97 27.40 19.18 8.99
C GLU A 97 28.52 20.19 8.70
N ALA A 98 28.37 21.36 9.34
CA ALA A 98 29.18 22.55 9.28
C ALA A 98 30.70 22.34 9.41
N ALA A 99 31.46 23.19 8.73
CA ALA A 99 32.79 23.60 9.17
C ALA A 99 33.12 25.01 8.61
N ASN A 100 33.16 25.97 9.54
CA ASN A 100 33.84 27.29 9.57
C ASN A 100 34.12 28.05 8.26
#